data_AF-A0A381YD74-F1
#
_entry.id   AF-A0A381YD74-F1
#
_cell.length_a   1.000
_cell.length_b   1.000
_cell.length_c   1.000
_cell.angle_alpha   90.00
_cell.angle_beta   90.00
_cell.angle_gamma   90.00
#
_symmetry.space_group_name_H-M   'P 1'
#
loop_
_entity.id
_entity.type
_entity.pdbx_description
1 polymer ?
#
loop_
_entity_poly.entity_id
_entity_poly.type
_entity_poly.pdbx_seq_one_letter_code
_entity_poly.pdbx_strand_id
1 'polypeptide(L)' 'MKALVQSDLMNILEYEKVRDEYQKEMIEYKRHRRITLGPYITITFENRKTMKFQIQE' A
#
# COMPACT_ATOMS: atom_id res chain seq x y z
N MET A 1 12.38 -8.04 -6.65
CA MET A 1 11.39 -8.25 -5.56
C MET A 1 10.73 -9.61 -5.73
N LYS A 2 10.43 -10.32 -4.64
CA LYS A 2 9.65 -11.57 -4.72
C LYS A 2 8.20 -11.24 -5.05
N ALA A 3 7.61 -11.97 -6.01
CA ALA A 3 6.19 -11.83 -6.37
C ALA A 3 5.28 -12.04 -5.15
N LEU A 4 4.11 -11.40 -5.19
CA LEU A 4 3.04 -11.68 -4.23
C LEU A 4 2.30 -12.93 -4.68
N VAL A 5 2.01 -13.81 -3.72
CA VAL A 5 1.15 -14.98 -3.90
C VAL A 5 -0.03 -14.86 -2.94
N GLN A 6 -1.06 -15.69 -3.13
CA GLN A 6 -2.28 -15.60 -2.34
C GLN A 6 -2.05 -15.74 -0.82
N SER A 7 -1.08 -16.56 -0.40
CA SER A 7 -0.72 -16.72 1.02
C SER A 7 -0.04 -15.50 1.64
N ASP A 8 0.33 -14.49 0.84
CA ASP A 8 0.78 -13.20 1.37
C ASP A 8 -0.37 -12.27 1.75
N LEU A 9 -1.60 -12.55 1.31
CA LEU A 9 -2.78 -11.70 1.51
C LEU A 9 -3.59 -12.19 2.70
N MET A 10 -4.18 -11.26 3.45
CA MET A 10 -5.14 -11.58 4.51
C MET A 10 -6.48 -11.98 3.89
N ASN A 11 -7.25 -12.79 4.60
CA ASN A 11 -8.66 -12.99 4.27
C ASN A 11 -9.42 -11.65 4.41
N ILE A 12 -10.47 -11.45 3.62
CA ILE A 12 -11.29 -10.23 3.66
C ILE A 12 -11.82 -9.92 5.07
N LEU A 13 -12.26 -10.93 5.82
CA LEU A 13 -12.77 -10.74 7.20
C LEU A 13 -11.69 -10.31 8.19
N GLU A 14 -10.44 -10.73 7.97
CA GLU A 14 -9.31 -10.32 8.80
C GLU A 14 -8.85 -8.92 8.41
N TYR A 15 -8.85 -8.62 7.11
CA TYR A 15 -8.50 -7.32 6.59
C TYR A 15 -9.44 -6.22 7.09
N GLU A 16 -10.75 -6.44 7.02
CA GLU A 16 -11.77 -5.49 7.48
C GLU A 16 -11.57 -5.08 8.96
N LYS A 17 -11.11 -5.99 9.82
CA LYS A 17 -10.86 -5.69 11.23
C LYS A 17 -9.72 -4.69 11.46
N VAL A 18 -8.74 -4.66 10.56
CA VAL A 18 -7.53 -3.83 10.69
C VAL A 18 -7.44 -2.72 9.63
N ARG A 19 -8.43 -2.64 8.74
CA ARG A 19 -8.40 -1.81 7.53
C ARG A 19 -8.07 -0.35 7.83
N ASP A 20 -8.75 0.25 8.80
CA ASP A 20 -8.57 1.67 9.15
C ASP A 20 -7.16 1.99 9.68
N GLU A 21 -6.61 1.10 10.50
CA GLU A 21 -5.24 1.25 11.02
C GLU A 21 -4.22 1.06 9.90
N TYR A 22 -4.43 0.03 9.08
CA TYR A 22 -3.55 -0.31 7.97
C TYR A 22 -3.52 0.78 6.89
N GLN A 23 -4.65 1.44 6.62
CA GLN A 23 -4.72 2.61 5.75
C GLN A 23 -3.88 3.78 6.29
N LYS A 24 -4.01 4.11 7.59
CA LYS A 24 -3.23 5.18 8.23
C LYS A 24 -1.74 4.90 8.15
N GLU A 25 -1.32 3.68 8.46
CA GLU A 25 0.07 3.25 8.31
C GLU A 25 0.55 3.39 6.87
N MET A 26 -0.26 3.02 5.88
CA MET A 26 0.14 3.07 4.48
C MET A 26 0.26 4.51 3.95
N ILE A 27 -0.59 5.43 4.40
CA ILE A 27 -0.48 6.86 4.06
C ILE A 27 0.87 7.40 4.55
N GLU A 28 1.21 7.16 5.82
CA GLU A 28 2.49 7.59 6.40
C GLU A 28 3.68 6.90 5.73
N TYR A 29 3.55 5.62 5.41
CA TYR A 29 4.58 4.85 4.70
C TYR A 29 4.82 5.37 3.27
N LYS A 30 3.75 5.74 2.54
CA LYS A 30 3.86 6.30 1.18
C LYS A 30 4.33 7.75 1.17
N ARG A 31 4.18 8.50 2.26
CA ARG A 31 4.58 9.92 2.33
C ARG A 31 6.03 10.15 1.88
N HIS A 32 6.96 9.33 2.36
CA HIS A 32 8.39 9.43 2.03
C HIS A 32 8.76 8.80 0.67
N ARG A 33 7.77 8.28 -0.08
CA ARG A 33 7.93 7.61 -1.37
C ARG A 33 7.25 8.36 -2.50
N ARG A 34 6.72 9.55 -2.23
CA ARG A 34 6.09 10.42 -3.21
C ARG A 34 7.06 11.51 -3.64
N ILE A 35 7.21 11.68 -4.93
CA ILE A 35 7.91 12.81 -5.53
C ILE A 35 6.91 13.57 -6.39
N THR A 36 6.79 14.86 -6.14
CA THR A 36 6.01 15.76 -6.97
C THR A 36 6.85 16.19 -8.17
N LEU A 37 6.33 16.02 -9.38
CA LEU A 37 6.94 16.44 -10.63
C LEU A 37 6.13 17.60 -11.22
N GLY A 38 6.51 18.83 -10.85
CA GLY A 38 5.75 20.02 -11.18
C GLY A 38 4.36 20.05 -10.50
N PRO A 39 3.44 20.91 -10.93
CA PRO A 39 2.19 21.15 -10.21
C PRO A 39 1.12 20.05 -10.39
N TYR A 40 1.27 19.15 -11.37
CA TYR A 40 0.17 18.26 -11.79
C TYR A 40 0.47 16.77 -11.65
N ILE A 41 1.73 16.38 -11.40
CA ILE A 41 2.12 14.97 -11.40
C ILE A 41 2.74 14.63 -10.04
N THR A 42 2.27 13.55 -9.45
CA THR A 42 2.92 12.92 -8.29
C THR A 42 3.28 11.49 -8.64
N ILE A 43 4.56 11.16 -8.49
CA ILE A 43 5.10 9.82 -8.70
C ILE A 43 5.21 9.15 -7.33
N THR A 44 4.61 7.97 -7.18
CA THR A 44 4.80 7.14 -5.97
C THR A 44 5.69 5.95 -6.31
N PHE A 45 6.79 5.79 -5.57
CA PHE A 45 7.65 4.62 -5.70
C PHE A 45 7.04 3.44 -4.94
N GLU A 46 6.61 2.43 -5.69
CA GLU A 46 5.96 1.24 -5.15
C GLU A 46 6.97 0.13 -4.79
N ASN A 47 6.61 -0.70 -3.80
CA ASN A 47 7.35 -1.88 -3.38
C ASN A 47 6.38 -2.97 -2.91
N ARG A 48 6.91 -4.07 -2.36
CA ARG A 48 6.07 -5.23 -2.03
C ARG A 48 4.97 -4.89 -1.02
N LYS A 49 5.28 -4.04 -0.04
CA LYS A 49 4.32 -3.63 1.01
C LYS A 49 3.21 -2.78 0.42
N THR A 50 3.56 -1.81 -0.44
CA THR A 50 2.55 -0.93 -1.04
C THR A 50 1.69 -1.63 -2.10
N MET A 51 2.28 -2.56 -2.87
CA MET A 51 1.54 -3.42 -3.80
C MET A 51 0.60 -4.37 -3.05
N LYS A 52 1.05 -4.98 -1.93
CA LYS A 52 0.19 -5.82 -1.09
C LYS A 52 -1.02 -5.05 -0.61
N PHE A 53 -0.84 -3.82 -0.15
CA PHE A 53 -1.96 -2.97 0.27
C PHE A 53 -2.91 -2.64 -0.87
N GLN A 54 -2.41 -2.29 -2.05
CA GLN A 54 -3.25 -2.01 -3.23
C GLN A 54 -4.08 -3.20 -3.70
N ILE A 55 -3.68 -4.43 -3.39
CA ILE A 55 -4.46 -5.64 -3.71
C ILE A 55 -5.56 -5.88 -2.67
N GLN A 56 -5.38 -5.40 -1.44
CA GLN A 56 -6.32 -5.61 -0.34
C GLN A 56 -7.40 -4.53 -0.23
N GLU A 57 -7.10 -3.31 -0.67
CA GLU A 57 -8.09 -2.24 -0.88
C GLU A 57 -8.88 -2.43 -2.18
#